data_AF-A0A0G0T5X4-F1
#
_entry.id   AF-A0A0G0T5X4-F1
#
_cell.length_a   1.000
_cell.length_b   1.000
_cell.length_c   1.000
_cell.angle_alpha   90.00
_cell.angle_beta   90.00
_cell.angle_gamma   90.00
#
_symmetry.space_group_name_H-M   'P 1'
#
loop_
_entity.id
_entity.type
_entity.pdbx_description
1 polymer ?
#
loop_
_entity_poly.entity_id
_entity_poly.type
_entity_poly.pdbx_seq_one_letter_code
_entity_poly.pdbx_strand_id
1 'polypeptide(L)'
;ANDGAEVLAEGTTGDRTEFLNLMNAKAKQLGMKNTYFANPTGLDEDENNSYSTAYDLAILTRHLIRRYPEVVDISKTEHIYLPITENHQDYDMYSGINLLTTYPGVVGFKTGYTPEAGLTLITLVQKEGREVVGVLLGSLSRRDEARELLDYSFKKLKIYYLPNANS
;
A
#
# COMPACT_ATOMS: atom_id res chain seq x y z
N ALA A 1 -5.60 13.29 4.05
CA ALA A 1 -5.28 12.13 3.18
C ALA A 1 -6.56 11.48 2.64
N ASN A 2 -7.55 11.18 3.49
CA ASN A 2 -8.84 10.62 3.06
C ASN A 2 -9.61 11.56 2.13
N ASP A 3 -9.60 12.86 2.39
CA ASP A 3 -10.22 13.87 1.53
C ASP A 3 -9.68 13.82 0.10
N GLY A 4 -8.38 13.55 -0.07
CA GLY A 4 -7.78 13.39 -1.39
C GLY A 4 -8.29 12.14 -2.13
N ALA A 5 -8.55 11.05 -1.41
CA ALA A 5 -9.12 9.84 -2.00
C ALA A 5 -10.61 10.06 -2.40
N GLU A 6 -11.37 10.78 -1.59
CA GLU A 6 -12.75 11.17 -1.92
C GLU A 6 -12.80 12.11 -3.14
N VAL A 7 -11.94 13.15 -3.18
CA VAL A 7 -11.84 14.08 -4.32
C VAL A 7 -11.42 13.34 -5.60
N LEU A 8 -10.50 12.37 -5.52
CA LEU A 8 -10.13 11.57 -6.68
C LEU A 8 -11.28 10.67 -7.13
N ALA A 9 -12.06 10.09 -6.20
CA ALA A 9 -13.21 9.27 -6.54
C ALA A 9 -14.26 10.09 -7.28
N GLU A 10 -14.69 11.20 -6.70
CA GLU A 10 -15.67 12.12 -7.30
C GLU A 10 -15.16 12.71 -8.62
N GLY A 11 -13.89 13.14 -8.68
CA GLY A 11 -13.30 13.74 -9.87
C GLY A 11 -13.14 12.77 -11.05
N THR A 12 -13.06 11.46 -10.79
CA THR A 12 -12.87 10.44 -11.83
C THR A 12 -14.17 10.12 -12.56
N THR A 13 -15.29 10.02 -11.84
CA THR A 13 -16.58 9.55 -12.38
C THR A 13 -17.67 10.62 -12.36
N GLY A 14 -17.47 11.70 -11.62
CA GLY A 14 -18.51 12.68 -11.29
C GLY A 14 -19.49 12.19 -10.21
N ASP A 15 -19.37 10.93 -9.77
CA ASP A 15 -20.27 10.31 -8.79
C ASP A 15 -19.52 9.24 -7.98
N ARG A 16 -19.52 9.41 -6.65
CA ARG A 16 -18.83 8.52 -5.72
C ARG A 16 -19.36 7.08 -5.82
N THR A 17 -20.66 6.89 -5.99
CA THR A 17 -21.26 5.54 -6.08
C THR A 17 -20.75 4.80 -7.30
N GLU A 18 -20.64 5.48 -8.44
CA GLU A 18 -20.09 4.90 -9.65
C GLU A 18 -18.61 4.56 -9.50
N PHE A 19 -17.83 5.37 -8.77
CA PHE A 19 -16.45 5.02 -8.46
C PHE A 19 -16.35 3.71 -7.64
N LEU A 20 -17.23 3.52 -6.65
CA LEU A 20 -17.30 2.28 -5.86
C LEU A 20 -17.73 1.08 -6.71
N ASN A 21 -18.65 1.27 -7.67
CA ASN A 21 -19.01 0.24 -8.63
C ASN A 21 -17.78 -0.18 -9.45
N LEU A 22 -16.97 0.78 -9.92
CA LEU A 22 -15.73 0.52 -10.66
C LEU A 22 -14.68 -0.19 -9.80
N MET A 23 -14.51 0.20 -8.53
CA MET A 23 -13.59 -0.47 -7.60
C MET A 23 -13.96 -1.95 -7.44
N ASN A 24 -15.22 -2.25 -7.18
CA ASN A 24 -15.71 -3.62 -6.99
C ASN A 24 -15.72 -4.42 -8.31
N ALA A 25 -16.06 -3.79 -9.43
CA ALA A 25 -15.96 -4.41 -10.75
C ALA A 25 -14.50 -4.77 -11.08
N LYS A 26 -13.54 -3.90 -10.74
CA LYS A 26 -12.11 -4.17 -10.90
C LYS A 26 -11.67 -5.33 -10.01
N ALA A 27 -12.06 -5.36 -8.74
CA ALA A 27 -11.74 -6.47 -7.84
C ALA A 27 -12.22 -7.81 -8.41
N LYS A 28 -13.46 -7.86 -8.91
CA LYS A 28 -14.03 -9.03 -9.59
C LYS A 28 -13.24 -9.40 -10.85
N GLN A 29 -12.89 -8.43 -11.68
CA GLN A 29 -12.11 -8.65 -12.91
C GLN A 29 -10.74 -9.26 -12.61
N LEU A 30 -10.10 -8.85 -11.51
CA LEU A 30 -8.80 -9.36 -11.08
C LEU A 30 -8.90 -10.72 -10.36
N GLY A 31 -10.12 -11.20 -10.09
CA GLY A 31 -10.34 -12.45 -9.36
C GLY A 31 -10.13 -12.34 -7.85
N MET A 32 -10.25 -11.13 -7.29
CA MET A 32 -10.22 -10.88 -5.85
C MET A 32 -11.55 -11.31 -5.23
N LYS A 33 -11.69 -12.62 -4.98
CA LYS A 33 -12.98 -13.25 -4.63
C LYS A 33 -13.47 -12.93 -3.22
N ASN A 34 -12.58 -12.45 -2.36
CA ASN A 34 -12.84 -12.17 -0.95
C ASN A 34 -12.57 -10.69 -0.66
N THR A 35 -13.00 -9.81 -1.56
CA THR A 35 -12.80 -8.36 -1.46
C THR A 35 -14.08 -7.61 -1.80
N TYR A 36 -14.36 -6.59 -1.00
CA TYR A 36 -15.40 -5.60 -1.23
C TYR A 36 -14.93 -4.23 -0.71
N PHE A 37 -15.21 -3.19 -1.49
CA PHE A 37 -14.92 -1.80 -1.14
C PHE A 37 -16.23 -1.04 -0.92
N ALA A 38 -16.43 -0.58 0.32
CA ALA A 38 -17.56 0.27 0.71
C ALA A 38 -17.25 1.77 0.52
N ASN A 39 -15.97 2.14 0.55
CA ASN A 39 -15.50 3.51 0.39
C ASN A 39 -14.12 3.55 -0.31
N PRO A 40 -13.67 4.72 -0.80
CA PRO A 40 -12.37 4.84 -1.45
C PRO A 40 -11.22 5.06 -0.44
N THR A 41 -11.50 5.24 0.85
CA THR A 41 -10.54 5.71 1.86
C THR A 41 -9.97 4.60 2.74
N GLY A 42 -10.73 3.53 2.95
CA GLY A 42 -10.44 2.46 3.91
C GLY A 42 -10.80 2.80 5.36
N LEU A 43 -11.61 3.82 5.62
CA LEU A 43 -12.17 4.10 6.95
C LEU A 43 -13.23 3.04 7.33
N ASP A 44 -13.32 2.76 8.63
CA ASP A 44 -14.41 1.95 9.20
C ASP A 44 -15.74 2.72 9.06
N GLU A 45 -16.81 2.03 8.69
CA GLU A 45 -18.18 2.52 8.57
C GLU A 45 -19.13 1.63 9.37
N ASP A 46 -20.09 2.22 10.08
CA ASP A 46 -20.94 1.53 11.05
C ASP A 46 -21.81 0.40 10.45
N GLU A 47 -22.24 0.56 9.19
CA GLU A 47 -23.21 -0.35 8.55
C GLU A 47 -22.60 -1.27 7.48
N ASN A 48 -21.53 -0.83 6.81
CA ASN A 48 -20.98 -1.54 5.66
C ASN A 48 -19.48 -1.33 5.54
N ASN A 49 -18.69 -2.26 6.08
CA ASN A 49 -17.24 -2.17 6.06
C ASN A 49 -16.61 -2.72 4.78
N SER A 50 -15.54 -2.05 4.33
CA SER A 50 -14.65 -2.60 3.32
C SER A 50 -13.89 -3.80 3.89
N TYR A 51 -13.66 -4.83 3.08
CA TYR A 51 -12.86 -5.98 3.47
C TYR A 51 -12.05 -6.52 2.30
N SER A 52 -10.95 -7.22 2.61
CA SER A 52 -10.12 -7.91 1.64
C SER A 52 -9.32 -9.03 2.33
N THR A 53 -8.45 -9.70 1.58
CA THR A 53 -7.52 -10.71 2.12
C THR A 53 -6.10 -10.41 1.68
N ALA A 54 -5.11 -10.94 2.41
CA ALA A 54 -3.71 -10.77 2.04
C ALA A 54 -3.42 -11.29 0.62
N TYR A 55 -4.09 -12.37 0.22
CA TYR A 55 -3.97 -12.95 -1.12
C TYR A 55 -4.55 -12.04 -2.21
N ASP A 56 -5.77 -11.53 -2.02
CA ASP A 56 -6.42 -10.63 -2.99
C ASP A 56 -5.66 -9.32 -3.14
N LEU A 57 -5.15 -8.76 -2.03
CA LEU A 57 -4.33 -7.56 -2.06
C LEU A 57 -2.97 -7.80 -2.76
N ALA A 58 -2.39 -8.99 -2.64
CA ALA A 58 -1.21 -9.35 -3.42
C ALA A 58 -1.51 -9.43 -4.93
N ILE A 59 -2.69 -9.93 -5.32
CA ILE A 59 -3.17 -9.91 -6.71
C ILE A 59 -3.28 -8.46 -7.22
N LEU A 60 -3.98 -7.61 -6.47
CA LEU A 60 -4.16 -6.20 -6.81
C LEU A 60 -2.83 -5.49 -6.98
N THR A 61 -1.92 -5.67 -6.02
CA THR A 61 -0.59 -5.05 -6.02
C THR A 61 0.21 -5.51 -7.23
N ARG A 62 0.22 -6.83 -7.51
CA ARG A 62 0.89 -7.37 -8.69
C ARG A 62 0.32 -6.79 -9.99
N HIS A 63 -1.00 -6.62 -10.09
CA HIS A 63 -1.62 -6.00 -11.26
C HIS A 63 -1.18 -4.54 -11.40
N LEU A 64 -1.26 -3.77 -10.31
CA LEU A 64 -0.93 -2.35 -10.25
C LEU A 64 0.50 -2.09 -10.72
N ILE A 65 1.50 -2.75 -10.11
CA ILE A 65 2.91 -2.51 -10.43
C ILE A 65 3.30 -2.94 -11.85
N ARG A 66 2.59 -3.92 -12.42
CA ARG A 66 2.86 -4.38 -13.80
C ARG A 66 2.21 -3.49 -14.84
N ARG A 67 1.05 -2.91 -14.53
CA ARG A 67 0.27 -2.12 -15.48
C ARG A 67 0.58 -0.63 -15.42
N TYR A 68 0.98 -0.14 -14.24
CA TYR A 68 1.22 1.25 -13.90
C TYR A 68 2.51 1.37 -13.07
N PRO A 69 3.69 1.11 -13.68
CA PRO A 69 4.97 1.13 -12.97
C PRO A 69 5.28 2.49 -12.31
N GLU A 70 4.73 3.59 -12.82
CA GLU A 70 4.84 4.95 -12.26
C GLU A 70 4.32 5.04 -10.81
N VAL A 71 3.42 4.13 -10.40
CA VAL A 71 2.91 4.10 -9.03
C VAL A 71 4.01 3.71 -8.04
N VAL A 72 5.00 2.91 -8.48
CA VAL A 72 6.18 2.60 -7.64
C VAL A 72 7.02 3.86 -7.41
N ASP A 73 7.14 4.73 -8.41
CA ASP A 73 7.86 6.01 -8.27
C ASP A 73 7.18 6.97 -7.29
N ILE A 74 5.85 7.01 -7.31
CA ILE A 74 5.08 7.76 -6.30
C ILE A 74 5.33 7.13 -4.92
N SER A 75 5.22 5.81 -4.83
CA SER A 75 5.21 5.10 -3.56
C SER A 75 6.56 5.07 -2.84
N LYS A 76 7.67 5.11 -3.59
CA LYS A 76 9.03 5.19 -3.03
C LYS A 76 9.39 6.59 -2.49
N THR A 77 8.53 7.58 -2.67
CA THR A 77 8.78 8.95 -2.19
C THR A 77 8.76 8.98 -0.67
N GLU A 78 9.92 9.21 -0.05
CA GLU A 78 10.06 9.28 1.41
C GLU A 78 9.52 10.58 2.01
N HIS A 79 9.67 11.66 1.26
CA HIS A 79 9.35 13.02 1.68
C HIS A 79 8.94 13.85 0.47
N ILE A 80 7.90 14.67 0.63
CA ILE A 80 7.51 15.68 -0.35
C ILE A 80 7.13 16.96 0.39
N TYR A 81 7.67 18.07 -0.09
CA TYR A 81 7.26 19.40 0.31
C TYR A 81 6.49 20.04 -0.84
N LEU A 82 5.25 20.46 -0.56
CA LEU A 82 4.43 21.24 -1.46
C LEU A 82 4.41 22.69 -0.93
N PRO A 83 4.96 23.67 -1.65
CA PRO A 83 4.96 25.05 -1.20
C PRO A 83 3.54 25.63 -1.20
N ILE A 84 3.34 26.69 -0.42
CA ILE A 84 2.09 27.46 -0.40
C ILE A 84 1.77 28.03 -1.79
N THR A 85 0.49 27.99 -2.16
CA THR A 85 -0.05 28.63 -3.36
C THR A 85 -1.26 29.49 -2.99
N GLU A 86 -1.85 30.19 -3.96
CA GLU A 86 -3.12 30.90 -3.76
C GLU A 86 -4.29 29.96 -3.42
N ASN A 87 -4.18 28.67 -3.78
CA ASN A 87 -5.27 27.69 -3.67
C ASN A 87 -5.10 26.73 -2.49
N HIS A 88 -3.91 26.66 -1.87
CA HIS A 88 -3.66 25.79 -0.73
C HIS A 88 -2.45 26.25 0.11
N GLN A 89 -2.45 25.92 1.40
CA GLN A 89 -1.29 26.08 2.29
C GLN A 89 -0.11 25.18 1.89
N ASP A 90 1.05 25.39 2.47
CA ASP A 90 2.15 24.45 2.29
C ASP A 90 1.89 23.11 3.00
N TYR A 91 2.46 22.03 2.46
CA TYR A 91 2.37 20.70 3.03
C TYR A 91 3.76 20.08 3.09
N ASP A 92 4.17 19.72 4.30
CA ASP A 92 5.39 18.97 4.56
C ASP A 92 5.00 17.53 4.95
N MET A 93 5.21 16.58 4.04
CA MET A 93 4.66 15.22 4.16
C MET A 93 5.74 14.16 4.07
N TYR A 94 5.74 13.25 5.05
CA TYR A 94 6.62 12.09 5.10
C TYR A 94 5.81 10.82 4.86
N SER A 95 6.43 9.85 4.17
CA SER A 95 5.84 8.54 3.96
C SER A 95 5.67 7.82 5.29
N GLY A 96 4.47 7.28 5.53
CA GLY A 96 4.21 6.40 6.68
C GLY A 96 4.90 5.03 6.58
N ILE A 97 5.52 4.72 5.43
CA ILE A 97 6.18 3.44 5.17
C ILE A 97 7.59 3.47 5.76
N ASN A 98 7.68 3.20 7.06
CA ASN A 98 8.96 3.25 7.79
C ASN A 98 10.05 2.30 7.22
N LEU A 99 9.64 1.26 6.47
CA LEU A 99 10.59 0.33 5.86
C LEU A 99 11.40 0.92 4.70
N LEU A 100 10.97 2.06 4.10
CA LEU A 100 11.73 2.75 3.05
C LEU A 100 13.17 3.04 3.50
N THR A 101 13.34 3.53 4.73
CA THR A 101 14.64 3.92 5.27
C THR A 101 15.28 2.87 6.16
N THR A 102 14.55 1.81 6.53
CA THR A 102 15.00 0.83 7.54
C THR A 102 15.20 -0.59 7.01
N TYR A 103 14.78 -0.91 5.79
CA TYR A 103 14.96 -2.23 5.18
C TYR A 103 15.48 -2.11 3.73
N PRO A 104 16.69 -2.62 3.44
CA PRO A 104 17.29 -2.44 2.12
C PRO A 104 16.46 -3.03 0.98
N GLY A 105 16.30 -2.25 -0.10
CA GLY A 105 15.59 -2.67 -1.31
C GLY A 105 14.07 -2.46 -1.26
N VAL A 106 13.50 -1.97 -0.16
CA VAL A 106 12.09 -1.56 -0.13
C VAL A 106 11.89 -0.37 -1.06
N VAL A 107 10.87 -0.45 -1.93
CA VAL A 107 10.56 0.57 -2.95
C VAL A 107 9.13 1.10 -2.83
N GLY A 108 8.59 1.13 -1.61
CA GLY A 108 7.30 1.77 -1.31
C GLY A 108 6.08 0.95 -1.70
N PHE A 109 4.95 1.24 -1.05
CA PHE A 109 3.66 0.58 -1.23
C PHE A 109 2.56 1.31 -0.41
N LYS A 110 1.92 0.70 0.59
CA LYS A 110 0.93 1.39 1.41
C LYS A 110 0.83 0.85 2.83
N THR A 111 0.64 1.77 3.79
CA THR A 111 0.26 1.48 5.17
C THR A 111 -1.24 1.73 5.38
N GLY A 112 -1.86 1.00 6.31
CA GLY A 112 -3.21 1.28 6.80
C GLY A 112 -3.31 1.07 8.31
N TYR A 113 -4.30 1.71 8.92
CA TYR A 113 -4.68 1.50 10.31
C TYR A 113 -6.10 2.01 10.52
N THR A 114 -6.92 1.15 11.13
CA THR A 114 -8.15 1.54 11.82
C THR A 114 -8.24 0.72 13.12
N PRO A 115 -9.06 1.12 14.10
CA PRO A 115 -9.29 0.31 15.30
C PRO A 115 -9.72 -1.13 14.97
N GLU A 116 -10.55 -1.33 13.94
CA GLU A 116 -11.02 -2.67 13.56
C GLU A 116 -9.99 -3.46 12.74
N ALA A 117 -9.28 -2.81 11.82
CA ALA A 117 -8.35 -3.49 10.90
C ALA A 117 -6.96 -3.76 11.50
N GLY A 118 -6.59 -3.06 12.58
CA GLY A 118 -5.23 -3.07 13.14
C GLY A 118 -4.20 -2.49 12.16
N LEU A 119 -2.90 -2.74 12.40
CA LEU A 119 -1.84 -2.22 11.53
C LEU A 119 -1.73 -3.09 10.27
N THR A 120 -1.90 -2.50 9.08
CA THR A 120 -1.80 -3.21 7.80
C THR A 120 -0.65 -2.68 6.93
N LEU A 121 -0.04 -3.55 6.12
CA LEU A 121 1.11 -3.25 5.26
C LEU A 121 1.13 -3.95 3.90
N ILE A 122 1.35 -3.14 2.87
CA ILE A 122 1.65 -3.37 1.45
C ILE A 122 3.03 -3.85 0.95
N THR A 123 3.99 -4.44 1.67
CA THR A 123 5.40 -4.31 1.22
C THR A 123 5.80 -4.74 -0.22
N LEU A 124 6.64 -3.96 -0.93
CA LEU A 124 7.30 -4.26 -2.21
C LEU A 124 8.81 -4.04 -2.04
N VAL A 125 9.57 -5.09 -2.34
CA VAL A 125 11.04 -5.09 -2.25
C VAL A 125 11.62 -5.54 -3.57
N GLN A 126 12.60 -4.79 -4.05
CA GLN A 126 13.40 -5.10 -5.24
C GLN A 126 14.84 -5.41 -4.83
N LYS A 127 15.31 -6.62 -5.14
CA LYS A 127 16.67 -7.07 -4.83
C LYS A 127 17.17 -8.09 -5.85
N GLU A 128 18.37 -7.89 -6.37
CA GLU A 128 19.04 -8.83 -7.29
C GLU A 128 18.15 -9.27 -8.46
N GLY A 129 17.42 -8.33 -9.06
CA GLY A 129 16.50 -8.59 -10.18
C GLY A 129 15.22 -9.34 -9.79
N ARG A 130 14.92 -9.48 -8.50
CA ARG A 130 13.69 -10.08 -7.99
C ARG A 130 12.81 -9.06 -7.28
N GLU A 131 11.51 -9.23 -7.45
CA GLU A 131 10.47 -8.46 -6.78
C GLU A 131 9.70 -9.36 -5.83
N VAL A 132 9.54 -8.91 -4.58
CA VAL A 132 8.74 -9.58 -3.55
C VAL A 132 7.69 -8.62 -3.05
N VAL A 133 6.42 -9.02 -3.16
CA VAL A 133 5.29 -8.36 -2.50
C VAL A 133 4.97 -9.12 -1.21
N GLY A 134 5.00 -8.44 -0.07
CA GLY A 134 4.53 -8.94 1.23
C GLY A 134 3.26 -8.22 1.64
N VAL A 135 2.31 -8.93 2.24
CA VAL A 135 1.06 -8.34 2.75
C VAL A 135 0.87 -8.75 4.19
N LEU A 136 0.71 -7.77 5.09
CA LEU A 136 0.38 -7.95 6.49
C LEU A 136 -0.94 -7.27 6.82
N LEU A 137 -1.81 -7.98 7.55
CA LEU A 137 -3.10 -7.49 8.01
C LEU A 137 -3.21 -7.74 9.52
N GLY A 138 -3.79 -6.82 10.29
CA GLY A 138 -4.00 -7.00 11.74
C GLY A 138 -2.71 -7.13 12.57
N SER A 139 -1.62 -6.52 12.13
CA SER A 139 -0.32 -6.63 12.79
C SER A 139 -0.27 -5.87 14.13
N LEU A 140 0.46 -6.42 15.09
CA LEU A 140 0.74 -5.76 16.37
C LEU A 140 2.09 -5.02 16.34
N SER A 141 3.08 -5.56 15.61
CA SER A 141 4.34 -4.88 15.31
C SER A 141 4.64 -4.91 13.80
N ARG A 142 3.94 -4.05 13.06
CA ARG A 142 3.99 -4.02 11.58
C ARG A 142 5.39 -3.89 11.01
N ARG A 143 6.29 -3.19 11.69
CA ARG A 143 7.68 -3.04 11.23
C ARG A 143 8.43 -4.35 11.36
N ASP A 144 8.40 -4.96 12.54
CA ASP A 144 9.23 -6.13 12.85
C ASP A 144 8.71 -7.37 12.12
N GLU A 145 7.38 -7.59 12.13
CA GLU A 145 6.74 -8.69 11.41
C GLU A 145 7.00 -8.62 9.90
N ALA A 146 7.06 -7.41 9.33
CA ALA A 146 7.39 -7.23 7.92
C ALA A 146 8.84 -7.58 7.61
N ARG A 147 9.78 -7.19 8.48
CA ARG A 147 11.19 -7.56 8.33
C ARG A 147 11.35 -9.08 8.37
N GLU A 148 10.72 -9.73 9.34
CA GLU A 148 10.76 -11.20 9.47
C GLU A 148 10.19 -11.91 8.24
N LEU A 149 9.02 -11.45 7.74
CA LEU A 149 8.39 -12.00 6.54
C LEU A 149 9.29 -11.84 5.30
N LEU A 150 9.90 -10.66 5.13
CA LEU A 150 10.78 -10.38 4.00
C LEU A 150 12.08 -11.19 4.08
N ASP A 151 12.72 -11.25 5.25
CA ASP A 151 13.94 -12.02 5.47
C ASP A 151 13.71 -13.51 5.22
N TYR A 152 12.59 -14.05 5.70
CA TYR A 152 12.16 -15.41 5.40
C TYR A 152 11.99 -15.63 3.89
N SER A 153 11.32 -14.70 3.21
CA SER A 153 11.04 -14.78 1.77
C SER A 153 12.32 -14.78 0.95
N PHE A 154 13.24 -13.86 1.20
CA PHE A 154 14.51 -13.78 0.48
C PHE A 154 15.41 -14.99 0.77
N LYS A 155 15.44 -15.48 2.01
CA LYS A 155 16.14 -16.73 2.35
C LYS A 155 15.59 -17.91 1.54
N LYS A 156 14.27 -18.02 1.34
CA LYS A 156 13.65 -19.06 0.50
C LYS A 156 13.98 -18.90 -0.99
N LEU A 157 14.13 -17.66 -1.45
CA LEU A 157 14.57 -17.34 -2.80
C LEU A 157 16.09 -17.49 -3.02
N LYS A 158 16.84 -17.89 -1.99
CA LYS A 158 18.32 -17.97 -1.98
C LYS A 158 19.00 -16.63 -2.29
N ILE A 159 18.36 -15.54 -1.88
CA ILE A 159 18.89 -14.18 -1.94
C ILE A 159 19.22 -13.79 -0.51
N TYR A 160 20.49 -13.51 -0.24
CA TYR A 160 20.96 -13.29 1.12
C TYR A 160 21.24 -11.82 1.34
N TYR A 161 20.82 -11.27 2.48
CA TYR A 161 21.42 -10.03 2.96
C TYR A 161 22.80 -10.41 3.45
N LEU A 162 23.85 -9.88 2.82
CA LEU A 162 25.17 -9.97 3.40
C LEU A 162 25.07 -9.31 4.78
N PRO A 163 25.55 -9.96 5.87
CA PRO A 163 25.67 -9.25 7.12
C PRO A 163 26.50 -8.00 6.85
N ASN A 164 26.00 -6.84 7.28
CA ASN A 164 26.74 -5.60 7.17
C ASN A 164 28.15 -5.85 7.72
N ALA A 165 29.15 -5.78 6.84
CA ALA A 165 30.54 -5.71 7.25
C ALA A 165 30.73 -4.28 7.78
N ASN A 166 30.27 -4.04 9.01
CA ASN A 166 30.50 -2.91 9.92
C ASN A 166 29.47 -3.10 11.05
N SER A 167 29.83 -3.70 12.19
CA SER A 167 30.42 -3.02 13.37
C SER A 167 29.56 -1.88 13.87
#